data_AF-A0A3B0TPX2-F1
#
_entry.id   AF-A0A3B0TPX2-F1
#
_cell.length_a   1.000
_cell.length_b   1.000
_cell.length_c   1.000
_cell.angle_alpha   90.00
_cell.angle_beta   90.00
_cell.angle_gamma   90.00
#
_symmetry.space_group_name_H-M   'P 1'
#
loop_
_entity.id
_entity.type
_entity.pdbx_description
1 polymer ?
#
loop_
_entity_poly.entity_id
_entity_poly.type
_entity_poly.pdbx_seq_one_letter_code
_entity_poly.pdbx_strand_id
1 'polypeptide(L)'
;MKKNRLIRILRKFHKWPGIIIAFLVILFASSGIIMNHRSILSSVDIPRSLLPSDYHYKNWNLAAVRGSASLGNGTSLMYGNIGVWETTDDFHTFRDFNHGFPSGIDNRKIYSIVNFKDGDLVAGTHFGLYKRVRQNALWEKVKLPVGEERIADLTLKGDTLIVLTRHYLLKSTNLEHFEKTQLPPPVNYKRETGLFNTLWELHSGELFGLAGKLFIDALGLVAILLSVTGLIHFFFPKIIRRKKKRGKAVAALHSTKRKNLKWHNVVGYIFIFFLVIDILAGMFLRPPLLIAIANSKVGILPYTHLDSPNPWFDKLRRVAWDKYNKQYIFSTSEGFYFTDESLTNPLQPFKVQPPVSVMGCNVFKQVGDNVFLVGSFSGMFLWNTHHGLAVDYFSRQPYVTPEGVTRPIAQNMVAGMIVKNNGQIFWFDYNRGALSMAAHSGMPSAGFPVMPGNILKESPISLWNTALEAHTGRIFEHLIGPFYILYVPIAGLCLITVLLSGFFLWYSGYKKKGKVTPPK
;
A
#
# COMPACT_ATOMS: atom_id res chain seq x y z
N MET A 1 -15.49 -24.75 43.69
CA MET A 1 -16.34 -24.77 42.47
C MET A 1 -15.97 -23.71 41.40
N LYS A 2 -15.73 -22.43 41.76
CA LYS A 2 -15.43 -21.34 40.80
C LYS A 2 -14.24 -21.60 39.84
N LYS A 3 -13.13 -22.18 40.34
CA LYS A 3 -11.92 -22.48 39.54
C LYS A 3 -12.13 -23.54 38.43
N ASN A 4 -12.96 -24.56 38.68
CA ASN A 4 -13.29 -25.58 37.67
C ASN A 4 -14.21 -25.02 36.57
N ARG A 5 -15.07 -24.05 36.90
CA ARG A 5 -15.90 -23.32 35.92
C ARG A 5 -15.02 -22.47 35.01
N LEU A 6 -14.05 -21.72 35.55
CA LEU A 6 -13.12 -20.90 34.78
C LEU A 6 -12.30 -21.73 33.77
N ILE A 7 -11.71 -22.86 34.19
CA ILE A 7 -10.94 -23.73 33.29
C ILE A 7 -11.80 -24.28 32.14
N ARG A 8 -13.06 -24.65 32.41
CA ARG A 8 -13.99 -25.10 31.36
C ARG A 8 -14.29 -23.98 30.37
N ILE A 9 -14.47 -22.75 30.86
CA ILE A 9 -14.70 -21.56 30.03
C ILE A 9 -13.49 -21.28 29.14
N LEU A 10 -12.28 -21.19 29.70
CA LEU A 10 -11.05 -20.95 28.95
C LEU A 10 -10.82 -22.01 27.86
N ARG A 11 -11.10 -23.29 28.15
CA ARG A 11 -11.02 -24.36 27.12
C ARG A 11 -11.98 -24.14 25.96
N LYS A 12 -13.18 -23.63 26.21
CA LYS A 12 -14.15 -23.33 25.14
C LYS A 12 -13.66 -22.16 24.28
N PHE A 13 -13.22 -21.08 24.91
CA PHE A 13 -12.70 -19.87 24.24
C PHE A 13 -11.39 -20.09 23.49
N HIS A 14 -10.55 -21.02 23.94
CA HIS A 14 -9.36 -21.40 23.18
C HIS A 14 -9.72 -22.31 22.00
N LYS A 15 -10.55 -23.33 22.24
CA LYS A 15 -10.82 -24.39 21.26
C LYS A 15 -11.66 -23.92 20.08
N TRP A 16 -12.84 -23.34 20.33
CA TRP A 16 -13.81 -23.11 19.26
C TRP A 16 -13.42 -21.93 18.37
N PRO A 17 -13.12 -20.74 18.91
CA PRO A 17 -12.52 -19.65 18.13
C PRO A 17 -11.23 -20.07 17.44
N GLY A 18 -10.36 -20.84 18.12
CA GLY A 18 -9.09 -21.31 17.57
C GLY A 18 -9.24 -22.14 16.30
N ILE A 19 -10.23 -23.04 16.24
CA ILE A 19 -10.50 -23.86 15.04
C ILE A 19 -11.00 -22.99 13.88
N ILE A 20 -11.91 -22.05 14.16
CA ILE A 20 -12.49 -21.17 13.15
C ILE A 20 -11.41 -20.26 12.57
N ILE A 21 -10.61 -19.64 13.43
CA ILE A 21 -9.63 -18.63 13.02
C ILE A 21 -8.35 -19.24 12.44
N ALA A 22 -8.03 -20.51 12.71
CA ALA A 22 -6.77 -21.12 12.29
C ALA A 22 -6.48 -20.98 10.80
N PHE A 23 -7.49 -21.13 9.94
CA PHE A 23 -7.33 -20.93 8.49
C PHE A 23 -7.03 -19.47 8.15
N LEU A 24 -7.75 -18.53 8.77
CA LEU A 24 -7.51 -17.10 8.57
C LEU A 24 -6.12 -16.68 9.06
N VAL A 25 -5.64 -17.21 10.17
CA VAL A 25 -4.28 -16.95 10.66
C VAL A 25 -3.22 -17.39 9.66
N ILE A 26 -3.40 -18.57 9.05
CA ILE A 26 -2.47 -19.05 8.02
C ILE A 26 -2.48 -18.08 6.83
N LEU A 27 -3.65 -17.59 6.43
CA LEU A 27 -3.78 -16.59 5.37
C LEU A 27 -3.11 -15.25 5.75
N PHE A 28 -3.38 -14.70 6.94
CA PHE A 28 -2.76 -13.46 7.43
C PHE A 28 -1.23 -13.59 7.49
N ALA A 29 -0.72 -14.67 8.07
CA ALA A 29 0.72 -14.87 8.23
C ALA A 29 1.42 -15.06 6.88
N SER A 30 0.88 -15.90 6.00
CA SER A 30 1.46 -16.11 4.66
C SER A 30 1.43 -14.84 3.81
N SER A 31 0.31 -14.12 3.80
CA SER A 31 0.20 -12.85 3.08
C SER A 31 1.10 -11.76 3.68
N GLY A 32 1.25 -11.69 5.00
CA GLY A 32 2.15 -10.75 5.67
C GLY A 32 3.61 -10.99 5.29
N ILE A 33 4.07 -12.24 5.29
CA ILE A 33 5.43 -12.60 4.86
C ILE A 33 5.65 -12.22 3.38
N ILE A 34 4.69 -12.52 2.50
CA ILE A 34 4.76 -12.11 1.09
C ILE A 34 4.88 -10.58 0.98
N MET A 35 4.12 -9.85 1.79
CA MET A 35 4.13 -8.38 1.78
C MET A 35 5.47 -7.77 2.23
N ASN A 36 6.16 -8.39 3.18
CA ASN A 36 7.47 -7.92 3.66
C ASN A 36 8.58 -8.03 2.60
N HIS A 37 8.43 -8.95 1.63
CA HIS A 37 9.44 -9.28 0.61
C HIS A 37 9.05 -8.83 -0.81
N ARG A 38 8.43 -7.65 -0.93
CA ARG A 38 7.91 -7.11 -2.20
C ARG A 38 8.92 -7.10 -3.35
N SER A 39 10.15 -6.67 -3.10
CA SER A 39 11.19 -6.56 -4.15
C SER A 39 11.59 -7.93 -4.70
N ILE A 40 11.74 -8.93 -3.83
CA ILE A 40 12.10 -10.32 -4.19
C ILE A 40 10.98 -10.97 -5.01
N LEU A 41 9.73 -10.69 -4.65
CA LEU A 41 8.54 -11.27 -5.28
C LEU A 41 7.93 -10.40 -6.39
N SER A 42 8.62 -9.32 -6.78
CA SER A 42 8.12 -8.31 -7.74
C SER A 42 7.86 -8.87 -9.13
N SER A 43 8.50 -9.99 -9.49
CA SER A 43 8.33 -10.69 -10.76
C SER A 43 7.14 -11.66 -10.80
N VAL A 44 6.49 -11.91 -9.67
CA VAL A 44 5.41 -12.90 -9.56
C VAL A 44 4.05 -12.21 -9.63
N ASP A 45 3.25 -12.64 -10.60
CA ASP A 45 1.93 -12.11 -10.87
C ASP A 45 0.85 -13.19 -10.76
N ILE A 46 -0.36 -12.77 -10.39
CA ILE A 46 -1.56 -13.60 -10.34
C ILE A 46 -2.49 -13.18 -11.49
N PRO A 47 -2.90 -14.12 -12.37
CA PRO A 47 -3.92 -13.85 -13.36
C PRO A 47 -5.21 -13.36 -12.71
N ARG A 48 -5.76 -12.25 -13.20
CA ARG A 48 -7.00 -11.67 -12.66
C ARG A 48 -8.17 -12.64 -12.70
N SER A 49 -8.19 -13.57 -13.67
CA SER A 49 -9.20 -14.64 -13.79
C SER A 49 -9.27 -15.61 -12.61
N LEU A 50 -8.24 -15.66 -11.75
CA LEU A 50 -8.25 -16.45 -10.51
C LEU A 50 -8.87 -15.70 -9.33
N LEU A 51 -9.24 -14.44 -9.52
CA LEU A 51 -9.76 -13.55 -8.48
C LEU A 51 -11.24 -13.24 -8.70
N PRO A 52 -11.94 -12.73 -7.67
CA PRO A 52 -13.31 -12.24 -7.82
C PRO A 52 -13.45 -11.20 -8.94
N SER A 53 -14.66 -11.07 -9.49
CA SER A 53 -14.95 -10.18 -10.62
C SER A 53 -14.64 -8.70 -10.37
N ASP A 54 -14.56 -8.29 -9.10
CA ASP A 54 -14.22 -6.92 -8.69
C ASP A 54 -12.75 -6.58 -8.98
N TYR A 55 -11.90 -7.59 -9.19
CA TYR A 55 -10.52 -7.45 -9.62
C TYR A 55 -10.35 -7.53 -11.13
N HIS A 56 -11.43 -7.63 -11.91
CA HIS A 56 -11.35 -7.59 -13.37
C HIS A 56 -11.46 -6.14 -13.85
N TYR A 57 -10.60 -5.75 -14.79
CA TYR A 57 -10.68 -4.43 -15.39
C TYR A 57 -12.00 -4.27 -16.16
N LYS A 58 -12.69 -3.17 -15.88
CA LYS A 58 -13.87 -2.70 -16.60
C LYS A 58 -13.69 -1.23 -16.88
N ASN A 59 -13.77 -0.83 -18.15
CA ASN A 59 -13.60 0.57 -18.57
C ASN A 59 -12.31 1.23 -18.03
N TRP A 60 -11.19 0.52 -17.94
CA TRP A 60 -9.92 1.07 -17.40
C TRP A 60 -9.97 1.49 -15.91
N ASN A 61 -10.85 0.88 -15.10
CA ASN A 61 -10.93 1.10 -13.65
C ASN A 61 -9.72 0.50 -12.88
N LEU A 62 -9.79 0.46 -11.55
CA LEU A 62 -8.75 -0.07 -10.65
C LEU A 62 -7.39 0.62 -10.84
N ALA A 63 -7.42 1.93 -11.12
CA ALA A 63 -6.25 2.75 -11.42
C ALA A 63 -5.35 2.13 -12.51
N ALA A 64 -5.94 1.57 -13.56
CA ALA A 64 -5.18 1.04 -14.70
C ALA A 64 -4.25 2.12 -15.28
N VAL A 65 -4.80 3.30 -15.51
CA VAL A 65 -4.13 4.43 -16.14
C VAL A 65 -3.90 5.54 -15.12
N ARG A 66 -2.68 6.09 -15.11
CA ARG A 66 -2.30 7.24 -14.30
C ARG A 66 -2.11 8.49 -15.15
N GLY A 67 -1.51 8.36 -16.33
CA GLY A 67 -1.21 9.48 -17.21
C GLY A 67 -0.92 9.11 -18.64
N SER A 68 -0.70 10.14 -19.46
CA SER A 68 -0.20 10.01 -20.84
C SER A 68 0.93 10.99 -21.12
N ALA A 69 1.81 10.62 -22.04
CA ALA A 69 2.87 11.48 -22.57
C ALA A 69 2.78 11.51 -24.11
N SER A 70 2.75 12.71 -24.70
CA SER A 70 2.75 12.84 -26.16
C SER A 70 4.17 12.71 -26.70
N LEU A 71 4.33 11.93 -27.77
CA LEU A 71 5.59 11.81 -28.51
C LEU A 71 5.61 12.68 -29.78
N GLY A 72 4.55 13.45 -30.04
CA GLY A 72 4.35 14.18 -31.29
C GLY A 72 3.80 13.31 -32.42
N ASN A 73 3.44 13.93 -33.54
CA ASN A 73 2.96 13.27 -34.76
C ASN A 73 1.79 12.28 -34.52
N GLY A 74 0.89 12.61 -33.59
CA GLY A 74 -0.25 11.75 -33.24
C GLY A 74 0.09 10.54 -32.36
N THR A 75 1.36 10.32 -32.01
CA THR A 75 1.77 9.22 -31.14
C THR A 75 1.73 9.63 -29.67
N SER A 76 1.15 8.77 -28.83
CA SER A 76 1.07 8.96 -27.39
C SER A 76 1.42 7.69 -26.63
N LEU A 77 2.02 7.85 -25.46
CA LEU A 77 2.18 6.79 -24.47
C LEU A 77 1.10 6.93 -23.42
N MET A 78 0.49 5.82 -23.05
CA MET A 78 -0.38 5.69 -21.90
C MET A 78 0.31 4.84 -20.85
N TYR A 79 0.31 5.30 -19.60
CA TYR A 79 1.04 4.63 -18.54
C TYR A 79 0.29 4.63 -17.21
N GLY A 80 0.63 3.66 -16.36
CA GLY A 80 0.06 3.53 -15.02
C GLY A 80 0.42 2.22 -14.36
N ASN A 81 -0.57 1.58 -13.74
CA ASN A 81 -0.38 0.24 -13.14
C ASN A 81 -0.33 -0.88 -14.20
N ILE A 82 -0.66 -0.59 -15.45
CA ILE A 82 -0.65 -1.53 -16.57
C ILE A 82 0.67 -1.55 -17.36
N GLY A 83 1.71 -0.86 -16.88
CA GLY A 83 2.91 -0.62 -17.69
C GLY A 83 2.79 0.61 -18.59
N VAL A 84 3.57 0.60 -19.68
CA VAL A 84 3.57 1.61 -20.74
C VAL A 84 3.04 0.99 -22.03
N TRP A 85 2.10 1.67 -22.66
CA TRP A 85 1.50 1.28 -23.92
C TRP A 85 1.54 2.44 -24.89
N GLU A 86 1.96 2.19 -26.12
CA GLU A 86 2.00 3.19 -27.18
C GLU A 86 0.75 3.10 -28.06
N THR A 87 0.20 4.24 -28.45
CA THR A 87 -0.92 4.37 -29.38
C THR A 87 -0.63 5.45 -30.43
N THR A 88 -1.07 5.21 -31.66
CA THR A 88 -0.90 6.13 -32.81
C THR A 88 -2.24 6.57 -33.40
N ASP A 89 -3.36 6.06 -32.87
CA ASP A 89 -4.70 6.16 -33.44
C ASP A 89 -5.72 6.63 -32.40
N ASP A 90 -5.33 7.60 -31.56
CA ASP A 90 -6.20 8.18 -30.53
C ASP A 90 -6.77 7.17 -29.51
N PHE A 91 -5.89 6.27 -29.05
CA PHE A 91 -6.13 5.27 -27.99
C PHE A 91 -7.03 4.10 -28.43
N HIS A 92 -7.20 3.86 -29.73
CA HIS A 92 -7.99 2.74 -30.24
C HIS A 92 -7.18 1.43 -30.27
N THR A 93 -5.91 1.48 -30.66
CA THR A 93 -4.99 0.35 -30.64
C THR A 93 -3.75 0.68 -29.82
N PHE A 94 -3.13 -0.39 -29.28
CA PHE A 94 -1.99 -0.26 -28.40
C PHE A 94 -0.92 -1.31 -28.69
N ARG A 95 0.33 -0.85 -28.69
CA ARG A 95 1.54 -1.67 -28.78
C ARG A 95 2.24 -1.70 -27.42
N ASP A 96 2.75 -2.87 -27.04
CA ASP A 96 3.55 -3.02 -25.81
C ASP A 96 4.79 -2.12 -25.89
N PHE A 97 4.99 -1.30 -24.86
CA PHE A 97 6.12 -0.39 -24.73
C PHE A 97 6.91 -0.65 -23.43
N ASN A 98 6.82 -1.87 -22.86
CA ASN A 98 7.45 -2.25 -21.60
C ASN A 98 8.84 -2.90 -21.75
N HIS A 99 9.29 -3.20 -22.97
CA HIS A 99 10.57 -3.87 -23.20
C HIS A 99 11.74 -3.14 -22.55
N GLY A 100 12.48 -3.86 -21.68
CA GLY A 100 13.59 -3.34 -20.87
C GLY A 100 13.27 -3.22 -19.38
N PHE A 101 11.98 -3.11 -19.00
CA PHE A 101 11.59 -3.27 -17.59
C PHE A 101 11.71 -4.75 -17.15
N PRO A 102 12.07 -5.02 -15.89
CA PRO A 102 12.00 -6.38 -15.36
C PRO A 102 10.58 -6.98 -15.48
N SER A 103 10.51 -8.31 -15.49
CA SER A 103 9.23 -9.04 -15.50
C SER A 103 8.40 -8.76 -14.25
N GLY A 104 7.08 -8.90 -14.34
CA GLY A 104 6.14 -8.67 -13.24
C GLY A 104 5.49 -7.28 -13.30
N ILE A 105 4.19 -7.20 -13.05
CA ILE A 105 3.47 -5.91 -13.16
C ILE A 105 3.94 -4.90 -12.12
N ASP A 106 4.47 -5.35 -10.99
CA ASP A 106 4.99 -4.47 -9.94
C ASP A 106 6.23 -3.68 -10.41
N ASN A 107 7.06 -4.30 -11.26
CA ASN A 107 8.19 -3.68 -11.95
C ASN A 107 7.78 -2.73 -13.07
N ARG A 108 6.52 -2.80 -13.50
CA ARG A 108 5.93 -1.99 -14.58
C ARG A 108 4.91 -0.98 -14.04
N LYS A 109 4.95 -0.66 -12.74
CA LYS A 109 4.15 0.43 -12.17
C LYS A 109 4.80 1.77 -12.47
N ILE A 110 4.19 2.54 -13.36
CA ILE A 110 4.72 3.81 -13.87
C ILE A 110 3.99 4.98 -13.23
N TYR A 111 4.75 5.91 -12.65
CA TYR A 111 4.20 7.09 -11.97
C TYR A 111 4.22 8.35 -12.81
N SER A 112 5.25 8.52 -13.63
CA SER A 112 5.42 9.65 -14.54
C SER A 112 6.32 9.25 -15.70
N ILE A 113 6.07 9.81 -16.88
CA ILE A 113 6.97 9.76 -18.04
C ILE A 113 7.15 11.19 -18.54
N VAL A 114 8.39 11.59 -18.79
CA VAL A 114 8.72 12.87 -19.41
C VAL A 114 9.57 12.66 -20.66
N ASN A 115 9.37 13.54 -21.65
CA ASN A 115 10.22 13.64 -22.82
C ASN A 115 11.42 14.53 -22.47
N PHE A 116 12.58 13.91 -22.35
CA PHE A 116 13.85 14.55 -22.05
C PHE A 116 14.61 14.87 -23.35
N LYS A 117 15.80 15.46 -23.23
CA LYS A 117 16.64 15.93 -24.35
C LYS A 117 16.65 14.96 -25.54
N ASP A 118 16.59 15.51 -26.75
CA ASP A 118 16.68 14.79 -28.03
C ASP A 118 15.63 13.68 -28.27
N GLY A 119 14.52 13.72 -27.53
CA GLY A 119 13.43 12.75 -27.65
C GLY A 119 13.60 11.50 -26.78
N ASP A 120 14.61 11.49 -25.90
CA ASP A 120 14.80 10.43 -24.92
C ASP A 120 13.67 10.43 -23.90
N LEU A 121 13.21 9.26 -23.51
CA LEU A 121 12.13 9.13 -22.55
C LEU A 121 12.69 8.75 -21.19
N VAL A 122 12.14 9.37 -20.15
CA VAL A 122 12.47 9.03 -18.77
C VAL A 122 11.21 8.65 -18.02
N ALA A 123 11.21 7.46 -17.43
CA ALA A 123 10.10 6.91 -16.66
C ALA A 123 10.47 6.79 -15.18
N GLY A 124 9.62 7.37 -14.33
CA GLY A 124 9.67 7.21 -12.88
C GLY A 124 8.77 6.04 -12.49
N THR A 125 9.37 5.00 -11.92
CA THR A 125 8.66 3.75 -11.60
C THR A 125 8.69 3.45 -10.10
N HIS A 126 7.98 2.39 -9.70
CA HIS A 126 8.03 1.88 -8.33
C HIS A 126 9.43 1.43 -7.88
N PHE A 127 10.26 0.92 -8.80
CA PHE A 127 11.57 0.33 -8.48
C PHE A 127 12.76 1.03 -9.16
N GLY A 128 12.60 2.30 -9.54
CA GLY A 128 13.70 3.11 -10.05
C GLY A 128 13.33 4.08 -11.15
N LEU A 129 14.33 4.85 -11.55
CA LEU A 129 14.31 5.68 -12.75
C LEU A 129 14.79 4.85 -13.95
N TYR A 130 14.10 4.95 -15.07
CA TYR A 130 14.49 4.29 -16.32
C TYR A 130 14.56 5.31 -17.43
N LYS A 131 15.54 5.14 -18.33
CA LYS A 131 15.66 5.91 -19.56
C LYS A 131 15.41 5.01 -20.76
N ARG A 132 14.90 5.56 -21.84
CA ARG A 132 14.80 4.89 -23.13
C ARG A 132 15.26 5.86 -24.19
N VAL A 133 16.42 5.57 -24.76
CA VAL A 133 17.04 6.41 -25.79
C VAL A 133 16.24 6.26 -27.08
N ARG A 134 16.01 7.33 -27.83
CA ARG A 134 15.22 7.25 -29.09
C ARG A 134 15.73 6.20 -30.08
N GLN A 135 17.04 5.98 -30.10
CA GLN A 135 17.72 4.99 -30.95
C GLN A 135 17.65 3.55 -30.40
N ASN A 136 17.45 3.39 -29.09
CA ASN A 136 17.40 2.09 -28.43
C ASN A 136 15.95 1.72 -28.06
N ALA A 137 15.47 0.58 -28.56
CA ALA A 137 14.10 0.15 -28.33
C ALA A 137 13.88 -0.47 -26.93
N LEU A 138 14.74 -0.20 -25.93
CA LEU A 138 14.67 -0.78 -24.60
C LEU A 138 14.75 0.28 -23.49
N TRP A 139 13.99 0.06 -22.42
CA TRP A 139 14.16 0.78 -21.16
C TRP A 139 15.40 0.27 -20.42
N GLU A 140 16.22 1.20 -19.94
CA GLU A 140 17.43 0.92 -19.17
C GLU A 140 17.33 1.60 -17.81
N LYS A 141 17.67 0.85 -16.74
CA LYS A 141 17.64 1.39 -15.39
C LYS A 141 18.78 2.39 -15.19
N VAL A 142 18.45 3.57 -14.68
CA VAL A 142 19.42 4.62 -14.33
C VAL A 142 19.81 4.47 -12.87
N LYS A 143 21.11 4.45 -12.59
CA LYS A 143 21.64 4.38 -11.22
C LYS A 143 21.46 5.72 -10.53
N LEU A 144 20.90 5.72 -9.33
CA LEU A 144 20.69 6.94 -8.55
C LEU A 144 21.56 6.96 -7.29
N PRO A 145 21.98 8.14 -6.79
CA PRO A 145 22.76 8.27 -5.56
C PRO A 145 21.88 8.20 -4.29
N VAL A 146 20.93 7.26 -4.24
CA VAL A 146 19.99 7.08 -3.11
C VAL A 146 19.82 5.60 -2.77
N GLY A 147 19.55 5.30 -1.50
CA GLY A 147 19.31 3.91 -1.06
C GLY A 147 17.94 3.38 -1.48
N GLU A 148 16.88 4.20 -1.37
CA GLU A 148 15.54 3.86 -1.83
C GLU A 148 15.24 4.56 -3.16
N GLU A 149 15.15 3.77 -4.23
CA GLU A 149 15.05 4.27 -5.60
C GLU A 149 13.61 4.49 -6.09
N ARG A 150 12.61 4.35 -5.21
CA ARG A 150 11.21 4.57 -5.58
C ARG A 150 11.01 6.02 -6.01
N ILE A 151 10.59 6.20 -7.25
CA ILE A 151 10.29 7.53 -7.80
C ILE A 151 8.85 7.89 -7.42
N ALA A 152 8.65 9.09 -6.92
CA ALA A 152 7.34 9.64 -6.62
C ALA A 152 6.77 10.42 -7.82
N ASP A 153 7.63 11.20 -8.48
CA ASP A 153 7.25 12.06 -9.60
C ASP A 153 8.46 12.51 -10.43
N LEU A 154 8.19 12.95 -11.66
CA LEU A 154 9.17 13.55 -12.56
C LEU A 154 8.61 14.86 -13.12
N THR A 155 9.46 15.89 -13.23
CA THR A 155 9.12 17.13 -13.94
C THR A 155 10.35 17.73 -14.60
N LEU A 156 10.13 18.68 -15.50
CA LEU A 156 11.19 19.40 -16.22
C LEU A 156 11.15 20.89 -15.87
N LYS A 157 12.33 21.46 -15.62
CA LYS A 157 12.54 22.90 -15.53
C LYS A 157 13.60 23.28 -16.56
N GLY A 158 13.14 23.75 -17.73
CA GLY A 158 14.03 23.97 -18.86
C GLY A 158 14.66 22.66 -19.33
N ASP A 159 15.99 22.60 -19.34
CA ASP A 159 16.76 21.43 -19.76
C ASP A 159 17.10 20.47 -18.59
N THR A 160 16.69 20.83 -17.37
CA THR A 160 17.00 20.08 -16.15
C THR A 160 15.84 19.14 -15.80
N LEU A 161 16.17 17.86 -15.68
CA LEU A 161 15.28 16.85 -15.11
C LEU A 161 15.26 16.98 -13.60
N ILE A 162 14.05 17.09 -13.06
CA ILE A 162 13.78 17.04 -11.63
C ILE A 162 13.17 15.67 -11.31
N VAL A 163 13.88 14.89 -10.52
CA VAL A 163 13.46 13.56 -10.07
C VAL A 163 13.10 13.62 -8.60
N LEU A 164 11.83 13.40 -8.27
CA LEU A 164 11.39 13.36 -6.89
C LEU A 164 11.32 11.91 -6.44
N THR A 165 12.14 11.54 -5.44
CA THR A 165 11.96 10.29 -4.71
C THR A 165 11.02 10.51 -3.53
N ARG A 166 10.78 9.48 -2.71
CA ARG A 166 9.99 9.62 -1.47
C ARG A 166 10.68 10.46 -0.39
N HIS A 167 11.99 10.70 -0.54
CA HIS A 167 12.87 11.28 0.50
C HIS A 167 13.64 12.51 0.03
N TYR A 168 14.14 12.47 -1.19
CA TYR A 168 15.08 13.43 -1.77
C TYR A 168 14.59 13.96 -3.11
N LEU A 169 14.99 15.19 -3.42
CA LEU A 169 14.94 15.76 -4.75
C LEU A 169 16.28 15.50 -5.44
N LEU A 170 16.27 15.04 -6.69
CA LEU A 170 17.46 14.93 -7.51
C LEU A 170 17.31 15.82 -8.76
N LYS A 171 18.41 16.45 -9.17
CA LYS A 171 18.46 17.23 -10.42
C LYS A 171 19.52 16.64 -11.35
N SER A 172 19.23 16.57 -12.64
CA SER A 172 20.22 16.15 -13.64
C SER A 172 19.94 16.76 -15.01
N THR A 173 21.00 17.06 -15.75
CA THR A 173 20.94 17.55 -17.14
C THR A 173 21.44 16.52 -18.15
N ASN A 174 21.95 15.36 -17.69
CA ASN A 174 22.55 14.31 -18.53
C ASN A 174 22.16 12.86 -18.14
N LEU A 175 21.40 12.66 -17.07
CA LEU A 175 21.02 11.34 -16.52
C LEU A 175 22.18 10.47 -16.03
N GLU A 176 23.38 11.04 -15.91
CA GLU A 176 24.57 10.37 -15.39
C GLU A 176 24.99 10.94 -14.04
N HIS A 177 24.95 12.26 -13.93
CA HIS A 177 25.29 13.00 -12.74
C HIS A 177 24.02 13.57 -12.12
N PHE A 178 23.75 13.18 -10.88
CA PHE A 178 22.59 13.63 -10.12
C PHE A 178 23.02 14.44 -8.91
N GLU A 179 22.62 15.71 -8.88
CA GLU A 179 22.70 16.52 -7.68
C GLU A 179 21.60 16.07 -6.72
N LYS A 180 21.98 15.53 -5.56
CA LYS A 180 21.04 15.09 -4.52
C LYS A 180 20.82 16.22 -3.51
N THR A 181 19.57 16.67 -3.39
CA THR A 181 19.16 17.69 -2.43
C THR A 181 18.24 17.08 -1.37
N GLN A 182 18.62 17.20 -0.09
CA GLN A 182 17.68 17.04 1.02
C GLN A 182 16.96 18.37 1.22
N LEU A 183 15.62 18.37 1.10
CA LEU A 183 14.85 19.59 1.29
C LEU A 183 14.95 20.07 2.76
N PRO A 184 15.03 21.38 3.00
CA PRO A 184 15.05 21.92 4.35
C PRO A 184 13.74 21.62 5.08
N PRO A 185 13.74 21.59 6.43
CA PRO A 185 12.54 21.32 7.19
C PRO A 185 11.43 22.35 6.87
N PRO A 186 10.15 21.95 7.00
CA PRO A 186 9.07 22.92 6.93
C PRO A 186 9.13 23.88 8.13
N VAL A 187 8.51 25.05 7.98
CA VAL A 187 8.34 25.98 9.12
C VAL A 187 7.63 25.29 10.28
N ASN A 188 8.10 25.55 11.51
CA ASN A 188 7.61 24.93 12.75
C ASN A 188 7.74 23.40 12.77
N TYR A 189 8.73 22.84 12.08
CA TYR A 189 8.98 21.40 12.11
C TYR A 189 9.21 20.87 13.53
N LYS A 190 8.46 19.82 13.86
CA LYS A 190 8.66 19.02 15.07
C LYS A 190 9.12 17.63 14.68
N ARG A 191 10.03 17.05 15.45
CA ARG A 191 10.57 15.69 15.24
C ARG A 191 9.57 14.63 15.71
N GLU A 192 8.43 14.58 15.01
CA GLU A 192 7.30 13.70 15.29
C GLU A 192 6.88 12.96 14.01
N THR A 193 6.24 11.81 14.18
CA THR A 193 5.65 11.01 13.09
C THR A 193 4.23 10.59 13.44
N GLY A 194 3.44 10.18 12.45
CA GLY A 194 2.10 9.67 12.70
C GLY A 194 2.13 8.38 13.51
N LEU A 195 1.21 8.24 14.47
CA LEU A 195 1.05 6.99 15.22
C LEU A 195 0.72 5.82 14.29
N PHE A 196 -0.06 6.07 13.24
CA PHE A 196 -0.30 5.10 12.16
C PHE A 196 1.00 4.58 11.54
N ASN A 197 1.92 5.47 11.16
CA ASN A 197 3.20 5.08 10.57
C ASN A 197 4.05 4.26 11.55
N THR A 198 4.06 4.67 12.82
CA THR A 198 4.80 3.95 13.87
C THR A 198 4.27 2.53 14.06
N LEU A 199 2.95 2.36 14.14
CA LEU A 199 2.34 1.04 14.25
C LEU A 199 2.48 0.22 12.95
N TRP A 200 2.47 0.87 11.79
CA TRP A 200 2.67 0.22 10.50
C TRP A 200 4.08 -0.39 10.43
N GLU A 201 5.11 0.41 10.72
CA GLU A 201 6.50 -0.06 10.73
C GLU A 201 6.77 -1.07 11.85
N LEU A 202 6.08 -0.96 13.00
CA LEU A 202 6.16 -1.97 14.04
C LEU A 202 5.54 -3.31 13.59
N HIS A 203 4.38 -3.26 12.95
CA HIS A 203 3.66 -4.44 12.46
C HIS A 203 4.35 -5.11 11.27
N SER A 204 4.96 -4.36 10.35
CA SER A 204 5.75 -4.93 9.25
C SER A 204 7.15 -5.35 9.69
N GLY A 205 7.61 -4.84 10.84
CA GLY A 205 8.99 -5.00 11.32
C GLY A 205 9.97 -4.01 10.70
N GLU A 206 9.53 -3.12 9.80
CA GLU A 206 10.35 -2.06 9.19
C GLU A 206 10.99 -1.13 10.21
N LEU A 207 10.38 -0.98 11.39
CA LEU A 207 10.87 -0.10 12.45
C LEU A 207 12.32 -0.42 12.85
N PHE A 208 12.74 -1.68 12.71
CA PHE A 208 14.11 -2.14 12.97
C PHE A 208 14.80 -2.67 11.70
N GLY A 209 14.40 -2.18 10.53
CA GLY A 209 14.95 -2.55 9.23
C GLY A 209 14.77 -4.05 8.92
N LEU A 210 15.76 -4.65 8.26
CA LEU A 210 15.70 -6.05 7.84
C LEU A 210 15.58 -7.03 9.02
N ALA A 211 16.27 -6.76 10.14
CA ALA A 211 16.22 -7.63 11.32
C ALA A 211 14.80 -7.67 11.92
N GLY A 212 14.12 -6.52 12.00
CA GLY A 212 12.73 -6.45 12.44
C GLY A 212 11.77 -7.15 11.48
N LYS A 213 11.92 -6.96 10.16
CA LYS A 213 11.13 -7.70 9.15
C LYS A 213 11.24 -9.21 9.33
N LEU A 214 12.46 -9.74 9.43
CA LEU A 214 12.70 -11.17 9.61
C LEU A 214 12.15 -11.69 10.95
N PHE A 215 12.15 -10.86 12.00
CA PHE A 215 11.51 -11.20 13.26
C PHE A 215 9.99 -11.32 13.12
N ILE A 216 9.33 -10.36 12.47
CA ILE A 216 7.89 -10.44 12.19
C ILE A 216 7.56 -11.64 11.28
N ASP A 217 8.38 -11.94 10.28
CA ASP A 217 8.20 -13.14 9.45
C ASP A 217 8.28 -14.41 10.30
N ALA A 218 9.22 -14.47 11.25
CA ALA A 218 9.31 -15.57 12.20
C ALA A 218 8.07 -15.67 13.10
N LEU A 219 7.49 -14.55 13.53
CA LEU A 219 6.20 -14.53 14.24
C LEU A 219 5.06 -15.08 13.36
N GLY A 220 5.04 -14.74 12.08
CA GLY A 220 4.11 -15.31 11.10
C GLY A 220 4.24 -16.83 10.98
N LEU A 221 5.47 -17.34 10.86
CA LEU A 221 5.74 -18.79 10.86
C LEU A 221 5.32 -19.47 12.17
N VAL A 222 5.57 -18.81 13.31
CA VAL A 222 5.09 -19.26 14.62
C VAL A 222 3.56 -19.32 14.65
N ALA A 223 2.86 -18.32 14.14
CA ALA A 223 1.40 -18.31 14.08
C ALA A 223 0.86 -19.45 13.22
N ILE A 224 1.47 -19.71 12.05
CA ILE A 224 1.15 -20.88 11.20
C ILE A 224 1.37 -22.18 11.98
N LEU A 225 2.53 -22.34 12.64
CA LEU A 225 2.84 -23.51 13.44
C LEU A 225 1.79 -23.73 14.54
N LEU A 226 1.42 -22.69 15.27
CA LEU A 226 0.41 -22.75 16.34
C LEU A 226 -0.97 -23.14 15.79
N SER A 227 -1.38 -22.58 14.65
CA SER A 227 -2.64 -22.93 13.99
C SER A 227 -2.65 -24.40 13.53
N VAL A 228 -1.59 -24.84 12.84
CA VAL A 228 -1.48 -26.23 12.34
C VAL A 228 -1.43 -27.22 13.50
N THR A 229 -0.58 -26.99 14.49
CA THR A 229 -0.46 -27.87 15.67
C THR A 229 -1.74 -27.89 16.51
N GLY A 230 -2.47 -26.77 16.58
CA GLY A 230 -3.78 -26.67 17.23
C GLY A 230 -4.85 -27.50 16.52
N LEU A 231 -4.94 -27.39 15.18
CA LEU A 231 -5.84 -28.21 14.37
C LEU A 231 -5.52 -29.70 14.48
N ILE A 232 -4.23 -30.07 14.39
CA ILE A 232 -3.77 -31.45 14.58
C ILE A 232 -4.21 -31.99 15.95
N HIS A 233 -4.04 -31.21 17.01
CA HIS A 233 -4.47 -31.61 18.35
C HIS A 233 -5.99 -31.85 18.43
N PHE A 234 -6.78 -31.05 17.73
CA PHE A 234 -8.24 -31.18 17.66
C PHE A 234 -8.69 -32.45 16.92
N PHE A 235 -8.05 -32.79 15.79
CA PHE A 235 -8.45 -33.96 14.99
C PHE A 235 -7.92 -35.31 15.51
N PHE A 236 -6.76 -35.32 16.19
CA PHE A 236 -6.13 -36.55 16.70
C PHE A 236 -7.03 -37.47 17.55
N PRO A 237 -7.86 -36.98 18.50
CA PRO A 237 -8.77 -37.84 19.26
C PRO A 237 -9.73 -38.65 18.37
N LYS A 238 -10.26 -38.06 17.29
CA LYS A 238 -11.17 -38.74 16.36
C LYS A 238 -10.42 -39.81 15.55
N ILE A 239 -9.20 -39.49 15.10
CA ILE A 239 -8.34 -40.41 14.33
C ILE A 239 -7.93 -41.62 15.19
N ILE A 240 -7.50 -41.39 16.44
CA ILE A 240 -7.13 -42.45 17.38
C ILE A 240 -8.33 -43.37 17.65
N ARG A 241 -9.51 -42.80 17.90
CA ARG A 241 -10.74 -43.60 18.10
C ARG A 241 -11.06 -44.46 16.87
N ARG A 242 -10.94 -43.92 15.65
CA ARG A 242 -11.15 -44.66 14.40
C ARG A 242 -10.11 -45.78 14.20
N LYS A 243 -8.83 -45.54 14.46
CA LYS A 243 -7.77 -46.57 14.36
C LYS A 243 -7.93 -47.67 15.39
N LYS A 244 -8.29 -47.32 16.64
CA LYS A 244 -8.58 -48.31 17.70
C LYS A 244 -9.76 -49.21 17.33
N LYS A 245 -10.83 -48.63 16.74
CA LYS A 245 -11.96 -49.41 16.21
C LYS A 245 -11.58 -50.37 15.07
N ARG A 246 -10.49 -50.09 14.35
CA ARG A 246 -9.96 -50.93 13.26
C ARG A 246 -8.84 -51.89 13.73
N GLY A 247 -8.66 -52.08 15.04
CA GLY A 247 -7.64 -52.97 15.60
C GLY A 247 -6.18 -52.54 15.37
N LYS A 248 -5.93 -51.33 14.85
CA LYS A 248 -4.58 -50.86 14.53
C LYS A 248 -3.86 -50.29 15.75
N ALA A 249 -2.54 -50.46 15.82
CA ALA A 249 -1.70 -49.89 16.88
C ALA A 249 -1.81 -48.35 16.95
N VAL A 250 -1.99 -47.80 18.16
CA VAL A 250 -2.20 -46.36 18.42
C VAL A 250 -1.12 -45.71 19.29
N ALA A 251 -0.16 -46.48 19.82
CA ALA A 251 0.86 -45.97 20.76
C ALA A 251 1.69 -44.81 20.17
N ALA A 252 2.13 -44.95 18.91
CA ALA A 252 2.85 -43.90 18.19
C ALA A 252 2.02 -42.60 18.04
N LEU A 253 0.72 -42.72 17.76
CA LEU A 253 -0.20 -41.57 17.67
C LEU A 253 -0.37 -40.87 19.04
N HIS A 254 -0.46 -41.64 20.13
CA HIS A 254 -0.51 -41.07 21.47
C HIS A 254 0.77 -40.31 21.84
N SER A 255 1.94 -40.87 21.49
CA SER A 255 3.23 -40.20 21.68
C SER A 255 3.31 -38.89 20.89
N THR A 256 2.97 -38.95 19.59
CA THR A 256 2.96 -37.79 18.69
C THR A 256 2.00 -36.71 19.19
N LYS A 257 0.80 -37.08 19.66
CA LYS A 257 -0.16 -36.14 20.26
C LYS A 257 0.43 -35.39 21.46
N ARG A 258 1.13 -36.10 22.34
CA ARG A 258 1.77 -35.50 23.53
C ARG A 258 2.90 -34.56 23.12
N LYS A 259 3.75 -34.96 22.17
CA LYS A 259 4.84 -34.12 21.63
C LYS A 259 4.29 -32.85 20.97
N ASN A 260 3.28 -32.98 20.10
CA ASN A 260 2.60 -31.85 19.45
C ASN A 260 2.04 -30.86 20.48
N LEU A 261 1.33 -31.36 21.51
CA LEU A 261 0.80 -30.48 22.56
C LEU A 261 1.91 -29.81 23.39
N LYS A 262 3.01 -30.52 23.67
CA LYS A 262 4.15 -29.93 24.38
C LYS A 262 4.73 -28.77 23.58
N TRP A 263 5.03 -28.97 22.31
CA TRP A 263 5.60 -27.93 21.44
C TRP A 263 4.63 -26.76 21.22
N HIS A 264 3.35 -27.03 20.94
CA HIS A 264 2.32 -26.00 20.84
C HIS A 264 2.29 -25.09 22.06
N ASN A 265 2.33 -25.68 23.26
CA ASN A 265 2.32 -24.91 24.51
C ASN A 265 3.62 -24.13 24.75
N VAL A 266 4.78 -24.74 24.47
CA VAL A 266 6.08 -24.09 24.69
C VAL A 266 6.24 -22.90 23.75
N VAL A 267 6.01 -23.11 22.44
CA VAL A 267 6.11 -22.04 21.44
C VAL A 267 5.08 -20.96 21.73
N GLY A 268 3.82 -21.35 21.99
CA GLY A 268 2.76 -20.38 22.30
C GLY A 268 3.09 -19.54 23.53
N TYR A 269 3.68 -20.13 24.57
CA TYR A 269 4.08 -19.41 25.78
C TYR A 269 5.26 -18.44 25.55
N ILE A 270 6.27 -18.85 24.80
CA ILE A 270 7.45 -18.02 24.52
C ILE A 270 7.06 -16.79 23.70
N PHE A 271 6.21 -16.97 22.69
CA PHE A 271 5.92 -15.92 21.70
C PHE A 271 4.64 -15.12 21.97
N ILE A 272 3.82 -15.48 22.97
CA ILE A 272 2.52 -14.81 23.20
C ILE A 272 2.64 -13.29 23.32
N PHE A 273 3.64 -12.79 24.04
CA PHE A 273 3.84 -11.36 24.25
C PHE A 273 4.02 -10.63 22.92
N PHE A 274 4.92 -11.13 22.07
CA PHE A 274 5.20 -10.57 20.75
C PHE A 274 4.01 -10.69 19.80
N LEU A 275 3.33 -11.84 19.79
CA LEU A 275 2.14 -12.05 18.97
C LEU A 275 1.01 -11.09 19.35
N VAL A 276 0.79 -10.85 20.64
CA VAL A 276 -0.26 -9.91 21.09
C VAL A 276 0.06 -8.48 20.66
N ILE A 277 1.33 -8.04 20.78
CA ILE A 277 1.75 -6.71 20.31
C ILE A 277 1.54 -6.59 18.80
N ASP A 278 1.99 -7.57 18.04
CA ASP A 278 1.86 -7.58 16.58
C ASP A 278 0.38 -7.55 16.12
N ILE A 279 -0.47 -8.36 16.75
CA ILE A 279 -1.92 -8.36 16.47
C ILE A 279 -2.54 -7.01 16.80
N LEU A 280 -2.20 -6.42 17.95
CA LEU A 280 -2.72 -5.10 18.34
C LEU A 280 -2.27 -4.03 17.35
N ALA A 281 -0.98 -4.01 16.98
CA ALA A 281 -0.47 -3.09 15.97
C ALA A 281 -1.27 -3.21 14.66
N GLY A 282 -1.41 -4.42 14.12
CA GLY A 282 -2.19 -4.69 12.90
C GLY A 282 -3.67 -4.30 13.00
N MET A 283 -4.32 -4.54 14.15
CA MET A 283 -5.71 -4.15 14.38
C MET A 283 -5.95 -2.65 14.27
N PHE A 284 -5.02 -1.83 14.79
CA PHE A 284 -5.13 -0.37 14.74
C PHE A 284 -4.85 0.22 13.34
N LEU A 285 -4.27 -0.55 12.41
CA LEU A 285 -4.04 -0.10 11.03
C LEU A 285 -5.31 -0.13 10.16
N ARG A 286 -6.45 -0.58 10.70
CA ARG A 286 -7.71 -0.69 9.96
C ARG A 286 -8.91 -0.13 10.74
N PRO A 287 -9.93 0.41 10.04
CA PRO A 287 -11.16 0.83 10.70
C PRO A 287 -11.84 -0.33 11.45
N PRO A 288 -12.59 -0.05 12.55
CA PRO A 288 -12.81 1.28 13.13
C PRO A 288 -11.66 1.79 13.99
N LEU A 289 -10.73 0.93 14.42
CA LEU A 289 -9.66 1.29 15.37
C LEU A 289 -8.69 2.34 14.82
N LEU A 290 -8.46 2.33 13.50
CA LEU A 290 -7.68 3.35 12.80
C LEU A 290 -8.15 4.78 13.11
N ILE A 291 -9.45 4.99 13.29
CA ILE A 291 -10.02 6.34 13.53
C ILE A 291 -9.43 6.95 14.81
N ALA A 292 -9.15 6.13 15.82
CA ALA A 292 -8.60 6.59 17.09
C ALA A 292 -7.15 7.10 16.98
N ILE A 293 -6.42 6.72 15.92
CA ILE A 293 -5.00 7.04 15.75
C ILE A 293 -4.69 7.85 14.49
N ALA A 294 -5.66 8.03 13.60
CA ALA A 294 -5.45 8.57 12.24
C ALA A 294 -4.80 9.96 12.24
N ASN A 295 -5.16 10.81 13.19
CA ASN A 295 -4.66 12.18 13.32
C ASN A 295 -3.67 12.36 14.48
N SER A 296 -3.27 11.27 15.14
CA SER A 296 -2.35 11.33 16.28
C SER A 296 -0.90 11.33 15.81
N LYS A 297 -0.10 12.26 16.34
CA LYS A 297 1.36 12.28 16.17
C LYS A 297 2.04 11.86 17.47
N VAL A 298 3.20 11.21 17.34
CA VAL A 298 4.05 10.78 18.45
C VAL A 298 5.51 11.16 18.16
N GLY A 299 6.30 11.31 19.22
CA GLY A 299 7.75 11.52 19.09
C GLY A 299 8.40 10.34 18.37
N ILE A 300 9.40 10.62 17.53
CA ILE A 300 10.14 9.59 16.81
C ILE A 300 10.96 8.76 17.80
N LEU A 301 10.86 7.43 17.71
CA LEU A 301 11.61 6.50 18.55
C LEU A 301 13.09 6.50 18.14
N PRO A 302 14.03 6.80 19.04
CA PRO A 302 15.46 6.80 18.72
C PRO A 302 15.96 5.44 18.22
N TYR A 303 16.95 5.45 17.32
CA TYR A 303 17.58 4.24 16.76
C TYR A 303 16.65 3.33 15.96
N THR A 304 15.50 3.84 15.51
CA THR A 304 14.58 3.14 14.62
C THR A 304 14.75 3.61 13.18
N HIS A 305 14.16 2.89 12.23
CA HIS A 305 14.13 3.30 10.82
C HIS A 305 13.47 4.67 10.60
N LEU A 306 12.50 5.04 11.46
CA LEU A 306 11.87 6.36 11.48
C LEU A 306 12.78 7.48 12.00
N ASP A 307 13.88 7.15 12.68
CA ASP A 307 14.85 8.11 13.24
C ASP A 307 15.78 8.70 12.17
N SER A 308 15.18 9.27 11.14
CA SER A 308 15.87 9.90 10.02
C SER A 308 16.18 11.36 10.33
N PRO A 309 17.38 11.87 9.99
CA PRO A 309 17.66 13.30 10.02
C PRO A 309 16.91 14.07 8.91
N ASN A 310 16.34 13.37 7.92
CA ASN A 310 15.58 13.98 6.84
C ASN A 310 14.13 14.24 7.29
N PRO A 311 13.68 15.52 7.37
CA PRO A 311 12.32 15.85 7.81
C PRO A 311 11.23 15.35 6.85
N TRP A 312 11.62 15.03 5.61
CA TRP A 312 10.75 14.56 4.52
C TRP A 312 10.84 13.06 4.27
N PHE A 313 11.41 12.29 5.20
CA PHE A 313 11.53 10.84 5.10
C PHE A 313 10.18 10.15 4.85
N ASP A 314 10.03 9.54 3.68
CA ASP A 314 8.83 8.94 3.09
C ASP A 314 7.62 9.89 2.96
N LYS A 315 7.83 11.21 2.86
CA LYS A 315 6.74 12.21 2.80
C LYS A 315 6.50 12.84 1.44
N LEU A 316 7.47 12.81 0.53
CA LEU A 316 7.34 13.48 -0.77
C LEU A 316 6.44 12.67 -1.74
N ARG A 317 5.59 13.36 -2.52
CA ARG A 317 4.59 12.73 -3.42
C ARG A 317 4.62 13.27 -4.85
N ARG A 318 4.64 14.59 -5.03
CA ARG A 318 4.66 15.28 -6.35
C ARG A 318 5.46 16.56 -6.29
N VAL A 319 5.96 16.99 -7.44
CA VAL A 319 6.67 18.27 -7.58
C VAL A 319 6.22 18.99 -8.85
N ALA A 320 6.04 20.31 -8.75
CA ALA A 320 5.88 21.18 -9.91
C ALA A 320 6.69 22.46 -9.72
N TRP A 321 7.13 23.03 -10.84
CA TRP A 321 7.67 24.38 -10.88
C TRP A 321 6.55 25.35 -11.23
N ASP A 322 6.21 26.23 -10.29
CA ASP A 322 5.28 27.34 -10.51
C ASP A 322 6.03 28.46 -11.23
N LYS A 323 5.80 28.56 -12.55
CA LYS A 323 6.47 29.54 -13.41
C LYS A 323 6.16 30.99 -13.03
N TYR A 324 4.94 31.27 -12.54
CA TYR A 324 4.51 32.63 -12.26
C TYR A 324 5.16 33.13 -10.96
N ASN A 325 5.07 32.35 -9.90
CA ASN A 325 5.64 32.71 -8.60
C ASN A 325 7.13 32.35 -8.45
N LYS A 326 7.73 31.70 -9.47
CA LYS A 326 9.14 31.26 -9.50
C LYS A 326 9.52 30.42 -8.27
N GLN A 327 8.70 29.43 -7.96
CA GLN A 327 8.85 28.60 -6.77
C GLN A 327 8.55 27.12 -7.07
N TYR A 328 9.12 26.23 -6.28
CA TYR A 328 8.73 24.82 -6.30
C TYR A 328 7.51 24.60 -5.42
N ILE A 329 6.59 23.77 -5.89
CA ILE A 329 5.46 23.27 -5.11
C ILE A 329 5.60 21.76 -4.95
N PHE A 330 5.57 21.31 -3.71
CA PHE A 330 5.65 19.91 -3.33
C PHE A 330 4.33 19.43 -2.75
N SER A 331 3.76 18.37 -3.32
CA SER A 331 2.73 17.59 -2.65
C SER A 331 3.41 16.58 -1.72
N THR A 332 2.95 16.51 -0.47
CA THR A 332 3.48 15.59 0.54
C THR A 332 2.34 14.83 1.23
N SER A 333 2.65 13.84 2.08
CA SER A 333 1.64 13.22 2.94
C SER A 333 1.04 14.16 3.99
N GLU A 334 1.66 15.30 4.24
CA GLU A 334 1.22 16.29 5.24
C GLU A 334 0.62 17.54 4.58
N GLY A 335 0.37 17.50 3.27
CA GLY A 335 -0.18 18.61 2.49
C GLY A 335 0.82 19.20 1.49
N PHE A 336 0.48 20.36 0.95
CA PHE A 336 1.28 21.10 -0.03
C PHE A 336 2.18 22.13 0.64
N TYR A 337 3.43 22.16 0.18
CA TYR A 337 4.45 23.09 0.61
C TYR A 337 5.11 23.76 -0.59
N PHE A 338 5.62 24.98 -0.40
CA PHE A 338 6.41 25.67 -1.40
C PHE A 338 7.73 26.17 -0.82
N THR A 339 8.70 26.37 -1.70
CA THR A 339 9.95 27.07 -1.42
C THR A 339 10.50 27.65 -2.71
N ASP A 340 11.41 28.61 -2.59
CA ASP A 340 12.06 29.24 -3.74
C ASP A 340 12.98 28.27 -4.51
N GLU A 341 13.58 28.78 -5.58
CA GLU A 341 14.46 27.99 -6.45
C GLU A 341 15.74 27.49 -5.76
N SER A 342 16.24 28.23 -4.76
CA SER A 342 17.50 27.93 -4.08
C SER A 342 17.39 26.68 -3.21
N LEU A 343 16.16 26.32 -2.79
CA LEU A 343 15.89 25.19 -1.89
C LEU A 343 16.65 25.28 -0.55
N THR A 344 17.07 26.48 -0.12
CA THR A 344 17.77 26.68 1.16
C THR A 344 16.82 27.10 2.28
N ASN A 345 15.74 27.80 1.92
CA ASN A 345 14.78 28.33 2.89
C ASN A 345 13.76 27.27 3.34
N PRO A 346 13.35 27.29 4.63
CA PRO A 346 12.32 26.39 5.14
C PRO A 346 11.07 26.38 4.28
N LEU A 347 10.54 25.18 4.02
CA LEU A 347 9.36 24.99 3.20
C LEU A 347 8.12 25.59 3.90
N GLN A 348 7.39 26.42 3.17
CA GLN A 348 6.20 27.10 3.65
C GLN A 348 4.95 26.29 3.30
N PRO A 349 4.06 26.00 4.26
CA PRO A 349 2.79 25.35 3.95
C PRO A 349 1.84 26.31 3.24
N PHE A 350 1.05 25.80 2.30
CA PHE A 350 -0.07 26.58 1.76
C PHE A 350 -1.22 26.65 2.78
N LYS A 351 -1.72 27.86 3.03
CA LYS A 351 -2.87 28.10 3.92
C LYS A 351 -4.15 27.49 3.37
N VAL A 352 -4.40 27.67 2.07
CA VAL A 352 -5.52 27.07 1.34
C VAL A 352 -4.96 26.10 0.32
N GLN A 353 -5.39 24.85 0.40
CA GLN A 353 -4.96 23.76 -0.45
C GLN A 353 -6.11 22.77 -0.67
N PRO A 354 -6.18 22.11 -1.84
CA PRO A 354 -7.20 21.10 -2.10
C PRO A 354 -6.96 19.85 -1.25
N PRO A 355 -8.02 19.07 -0.92
CA PRO A 355 -7.87 17.83 -0.17
C PRO A 355 -7.17 16.77 -1.02
N VAL A 356 -6.23 16.07 -0.41
CA VAL A 356 -5.55 14.92 -1.02
C VAL A 356 -5.75 13.71 -0.13
N SER A 357 -6.23 12.61 -0.71
CA SER A 357 -6.44 11.38 0.04
C SER A 357 -5.11 10.80 0.55
N VAL A 358 -5.19 9.91 1.55
CA VAL A 358 -4.02 9.19 2.08
C VAL A 358 -3.30 8.36 0.99
N MET A 359 -4.01 8.00 -0.09
CA MET A 359 -3.45 7.32 -1.26
C MET A 359 -2.61 8.25 -2.16
N GLY A 360 -2.63 9.55 -1.90
CA GLY A 360 -1.77 10.56 -2.51
C GLY A 360 -2.38 11.28 -3.70
N CYS A 361 -1.60 12.24 -4.21
CA CYS A 361 -1.96 13.05 -5.36
C CYS A 361 -1.69 12.31 -6.69
N ASN A 362 -2.75 12.06 -7.46
CA ASN A 362 -2.71 11.29 -8.70
C ASN A 362 -2.63 12.19 -9.95
N VAL A 363 -3.16 13.40 -9.87
CA VAL A 363 -3.06 14.42 -10.92
C VAL A 363 -2.52 15.69 -10.28
N PHE A 364 -1.42 16.22 -10.79
CA PHE A 364 -0.88 17.51 -10.39
C PHE A 364 -0.34 18.21 -11.62
N LYS A 365 -1.16 19.07 -12.23
CA LYS A 365 -0.84 19.69 -13.52
C LYS A 365 -1.15 21.18 -13.49
N GLN A 366 -0.21 22.01 -13.91
CA GLN A 366 -0.46 23.42 -14.13
C GLN A 366 -1.32 23.59 -15.39
N VAL A 367 -2.47 24.26 -15.27
CA VAL A 367 -3.47 24.47 -16.35
C VAL A 367 -3.68 25.94 -16.70
N GLY A 368 -2.99 26.85 -16.00
CA GLY A 368 -2.90 28.28 -16.29
C GLY A 368 -1.78 28.90 -15.46
N ASP A 369 -1.56 30.22 -15.54
CA ASP A 369 -0.40 30.87 -14.91
C ASP A 369 -0.32 30.61 -13.41
N ASN A 370 -1.46 30.69 -12.71
CA ASN A 370 -1.56 30.51 -11.26
C ASN A 370 -2.48 29.35 -10.84
N VAL A 371 -2.87 28.48 -11.78
CA VAL A 371 -3.91 27.47 -11.55
C VAL A 371 -3.36 26.07 -11.76
N PHE A 372 -3.51 25.23 -10.74
CA PHE A 372 -3.18 23.82 -10.76
C PHE A 372 -4.45 22.98 -10.73
N LEU A 373 -4.50 21.96 -11.56
CA LEU A 373 -5.47 20.88 -11.48
C LEU A 373 -4.90 19.79 -10.56
N VAL A 374 -5.59 19.54 -9.45
CA VAL A 374 -5.19 18.59 -8.41
C VAL A 374 -6.23 17.50 -8.28
N GLY A 375 -5.84 16.26 -8.53
CA GLY A 375 -6.71 15.08 -8.46
C GLY A 375 -6.19 14.03 -7.48
N SER A 376 -7.09 13.47 -6.66
CA SER A 376 -6.84 12.34 -5.77
C SER A 376 -8.12 11.53 -5.56
N PHE A 377 -8.10 10.52 -4.67
CA PHE A 377 -9.35 9.82 -4.30
C PHE A 377 -10.32 10.70 -3.49
N SER A 378 -9.92 11.93 -3.13
CA SER A 378 -10.79 12.93 -2.53
C SER A 378 -11.49 13.83 -3.56
N GLY A 379 -11.24 13.67 -4.86
CA GLY A 379 -11.88 14.47 -5.92
C GLY A 379 -10.87 15.10 -6.88
N MET A 380 -11.38 16.01 -7.73
CA MET A 380 -10.61 16.85 -8.65
C MET A 380 -10.86 18.31 -8.31
N PHE A 381 -9.81 19.11 -8.19
CA PHE A 381 -9.90 20.51 -7.77
C PHE A 381 -9.08 21.42 -8.68
N LEU A 382 -9.63 22.59 -8.98
CA LEU A 382 -8.87 23.71 -9.52
C LEU A 382 -8.35 24.53 -8.35
N TRP A 383 -7.04 24.66 -8.25
CA TRP A 383 -6.36 25.33 -7.15
C TRP A 383 -5.58 26.53 -7.67
N ASN A 384 -6.03 27.72 -7.30
CA ASN A 384 -5.33 28.96 -7.56
C ASN A 384 -4.35 29.25 -6.40
N THR A 385 -3.05 29.15 -6.69
CA THR A 385 -1.99 29.28 -5.68
C THR A 385 -1.76 30.72 -5.26
N HIS A 386 -2.07 31.69 -6.13
CA HIS A 386 -1.90 33.12 -5.87
C HIS A 386 -3.02 33.69 -5.00
N HIS A 387 -4.27 33.42 -5.35
CA HIS A 387 -5.45 33.92 -4.61
C HIS A 387 -5.86 33.03 -3.43
N GLY A 388 -5.26 31.84 -3.30
CA GLY A 388 -5.59 30.90 -2.23
C GLY A 388 -7.01 30.37 -2.32
N LEU A 389 -7.44 29.94 -3.52
CA LEU A 389 -8.78 29.41 -3.75
C LEU A 389 -8.69 27.99 -4.32
N ALA A 390 -9.38 27.04 -3.69
CA ALA A 390 -9.58 25.69 -4.21
C ALA A 390 -11.07 25.50 -4.54
N VAL A 391 -11.38 25.08 -5.76
CA VAL A 391 -12.76 24.86 -6.25
C VAL A 391 -12.87 23.41 -6.71
N ASP A 392 -13.90 22.70 -6.26
CA ASP A 392 -14.20 21.37 -6.77
C ASP A 392 -14.57 21.45 -8.25
N TYR A 393 -13.86 20.68 -9.08
CA TYR A 393 -13.97 20.77 -10.52
C TYR A 393 -15.38 20.40 -11.02
N PHE A 394 -16.07 19.49 -10.33
CA PHE A 394 -17.34 18.94 -10.79
C PHE A 394 -18.54 19.76 -10.32
N SER A 395 -18.58 20.09 -9.03
CA SER A 395 -19.67 20.88 -8.43
C SER A 395 -19.52 22.39 -8.65
N ARG A 396 -18.32 22.84 -9.07
CA ARG A 396 -17.94 24.25 -9.20
C ARG A 396 -18.05 25.06 -7.91
N GLN A 397 -18.18 24.38 -6.77
CA GLN A 397 -18.25 25.03 -5.47
C GLN A 397 -16.85 25.19 -4.86
N PRO A 398 -16.58 26.29 -4.14
CA PRO A 398 -15.38 26.42 -3.33
C PRO A 398 -15.27 25.25 -2.35
N TYR A 399 -14.07 24.69 -2.22
CA TYR A 399 -13.79 23.69 -1.21
C TYR A 399 -13.67 24.36 0.16
N VAL A 400 -14.46 23.88 1.11
CA VAL A 400 -14.37 24.23 2.52
C VAL A 400 -13.99 22.97 3.28
N THR A 401 -12.96 23.07 4.12
CA THR A 401 -12.54 21.96 4.98
C THR A 401 -13.72 21.54 5.86
N PRO A 402 -14.20 20.29 5.75
CA PRO A 402 -15.36 19.87 6.53
C PRO A 402 -15.06 19.89 8.03
N GLU A 403 -16.02 20.32 8.83
CA GLU A 403 -15.97 20.18 10.28
C GLU A 403 -16.28 18.72 10.67
N GLY A 404 -15.37 18.07 11.40
CA GLY A 404 -15.56 16.72 11.93
C GLY A 404 -15.13 15.57 11.00
N VAL A 405 -15.53 14.34 11.36
CA VAL A 405 -15.13 13.11 10.66
C VAL A 405 -16.02 12.91 9.43
N THR A 406 -15.48 13.21 8.25
CA THR A 406 -16.14 12.95 6.97
C THR A 406 -15.70 11.62 6.35
N ARG A 407 -16.43 11.17 5.33
CA ARG A 407 -16.02 10.00 4.54
C ARG A 407 -14.64 10.29 3.93
N PRO A 408 -13.64 9.40 4.12
CA PRO A 408 -12.26 9.65 3.68
C PRO A 408 -12.09 9.62 2.14
N ILE A 409 -13.14 9.24 1.41
CA ILE A 409 -13.15 9.00 -0.03
C ILE A 409 -14.36 9.72 -0.63
N ALA A 410 -14.12 10.46 -1.72
CA ALA A 410 -15.15 11.20 -2.42
C ALA A 410 -15.94 10.32 -3.41
N GLN A 411 -17.07 10.84 -3.92
CA GLN A 411 -17.83 10.19 -4.98
C GLN A 411 -17.01 10.03 -6.28
N ASN A 412 -16.10 10.97 -6.54
CA ASN A 412 -15.23 10.98 -7.71
C ASN A 412 -13.79 10.64 -7.29
N MET A 413 -13.38 9.38 -7.45
CA MET A 413 -12.06 8.91 -7.02
C MET A 413 -11.04 9.01 -8.15
N VAL A 414 -10.40 10.16 -8.30
CA VAL A 414 -9.46 10.40 -9.41
C VAL A 414 -8.19 9.56 -9.24
N ALA A 415 -8.00 8.59 -10.13
CA ALA A 415 -6.83 7.72 -10.22
C ALA A 415 -5.79 8.18 -11.26
N GLY A 416 -6.24 8.92 -12.27
CA GLY A 416 -5.36 9.41 -13.34
C GLY A 416 -6.08 10.36 -14.30
N MET A 417 -5.32 10.93 -15.22
CA MET A 417 -5.85 11.80 -16.27
C MET A 417 -4.96 11.75 -17.51
N ILE A 418 -5.57 11.76 -18.68
CA ILE A 418 -4.88 11.88 -19.96
C ILE A 418 -5.44 13.04 -20.76
N VAL A 419 -4.64 13.53 -21.69
CA VAL A 419 -5.06 14.48 -22.72
C VAL A 419 -4.87 13.80 -24.08
N LYS A 420 -5.94 13.76 -24.88
CA LYS A 420 -5.91 13.26 -26.26
C LYS A 420 -5.23 14.26 -27.18
N ASN A 421 -4.81 13.80 -28.36
CA ASN A 421 -4.18 14.65 -29.38
C ASN A 421 -5.09 15.79 -29.84
N ASN A 422 -6.41 15.58 -29.84
CA ASN A 422 -7.42 16.58 -30.18
C ASN A 422 -7.76 17.55 -29.00
N GLY A 423 -7.02 17.48 -27.89
CA GLY A 423 -7.25 18.31 -26.70
C GLY A 423 -8.33 17.82 -25.75
N GLN A 424 -9.07 16.75 -26.08
CA GLN A 424 -10.06 16.16 -25.17
C GLN A 424 -9.37 15.59 -23.93
N ILE A 425 -9.95 15.86 -22.76
CA ILE A 425 -9.42 15.41 -21.48
C ILE A 425 -10.30 14.30 -20.93
N PHE A 426 -9.68 13.18 -20.61
CA PHE A 426 -10.30 12.06 -19.91
C PHE A 426 -9.63 11.90 -18.55
N TRP A 427 -10.43 11.67 -17.53
CA TRP A 427 -9.96 11.30 -16.20
C TRP A 427 -10.41 9.88 -15.87
N PHE A 428 -9.68 9.21 -15.01
CA PHE A 428 -9.91 7.82 -14.66
C PHE A 428 -10.38 7.75 -13.22
N ASP A 429 -11.63 7.37 -13.01
CA ASP A 429 -12.18 7.06 -11.70
C ASP A 429 -11.73 5.66 -11.27
N TYR A 430 -11.38 5.48 -10.01
CA TYR A 430 -10.93 4.19 -9.49
C TYR A 430 -11.97 3.07 -9.68
N ASN A 431 -13.26 3.36 -9.52
CA ASN A 431 -14.34 2.37 -9.64
C ASN A 431 -14.92 2.31 -11.05
N ARG A 432 -15.26 3.48 -11.61
CA ARG A 432 -15.98 3.60 -12.90
C ARG A 432 -15.06 3.57 -14.11
N GLY A 433 -13.77 3.85 -13.93
CA GLY A 433 -12.81 3.89 -15.01
C GLY A 433 -12.82 5.19 -15.80
N ALA A 434 -12.59 5.12 -17.11
CA ALA A 434 -12.43 6.27 -17.99
C ALA A 434 -13.73 7.08 -18.13
N LEU A 435 -13.64 8.39 -17.86
CA LEU A 435 -14.74 9.34 -17.93
C LEU A 435 -14.28 10.61 -18.65
N SER A 436 -15.12 11.14 -19.53
CA SER A 436 -14.87 12.41 -20.21
C SER A 436 -15.08 13.58 -19.25
N MET A 437 -14.18 14.57 -19.30
CA MET A 437 -14.38 15.85 -18.62
C MET A 437 -15.55 16.64 -19.22
N ALA A 438 -15.81 16.50 -20.53
CA ALA A 438 -16.86 17.23 -21.25
C ALA A 438 -18.28 16.69 -20.96
N ALA A 439 -18.40 15.40 -20.60
CA ALA A 439 -19.68 14.80 -20.19
C ALA A 439 -20.28 15.50 -18.96
N HIS A 440 -19.44 16.00 -18.06
CA HIS A 440 -19.87 16.73 -16.87
C HIS A 440 -20.36 18.16 -17.17
N SER A 441 -20.08 18.68 -18.37
CA SER A 441 -20.61 19.96 -18.86
C SER A 441 -21.87 19.80 -19.73
N GLY A 442 -22.51 18.61 -19.75
CA GLY A 442 -23.72 18.36 -20.52
C GLY A 442 -23.51 18.24 -22.03
N MET A 443 -22.26 18.21 -22.51
CA MET A 443 -21.96 17.99 -23.91
C MET A 443 -21.95 16.49 -24.23
N PRO A 444 -22.51 16.06 -25.38
CA PRO A 444 -22.37 14.68 -25.82
C PRO A 444 -20.90 14.35 -26.00
N SER A 445 -20.39 13.38 -25.24
CA SER A 445 -19.01 12.91 -25.36
C SER A 445 -19.00 11.45 -25.78
N ALA A 446 -18.25 11.13 -26.83
CA ALA A 446 -17.92 9.75 -27.14
C ALA A 446 -17.21 9.10 -25.93
N GLY A 447 -17.54 7.83 -25.67
CA GLY A 447 -16.85 7.04 -24.65
C GLY A 447 -15.35 6.92 -24.94
N PHE A 448 -14.57 6.63 -23.90
CA PHE A 448 -13.17 6.28 -24.11
C PHE A 448 -13.09 4.90 -24.79
N PRO A 449 -12.11 4.65 -25.69
CA PRO A 449 -11.98 3.35 -26.34
C PRO A 449 -11.94 2.18 -25.35
N VAL A 450 -12.54 1.05 -25.74
CA VAL A 450 -12.60 -0.15 -24.92
C VAL A 450 -11.18 -0.70 -24.72
N MET A 451 -10.89 -1.18 -23.52
CA MET A 451 -9.60 -1.80 -23.18
C MET A 451 -9.36 -3.04 -24.05
N PRO A 452 -8.31 -3.06 -24.91
CA PRO A 452 -8.08 -4.18 -25.81
C PRO A 452 -7.68 -5.48 -25.11
N GLY A 453 -7.96 -6.61 -25.76
CA GLY A 453 -7.73 -7.95 -25.21
C GLY A 453 -6.26 -8.28 -24.90
N ASN A 454 -5.32 -7.74 -25.67
CA ASN A 454 -3.88 -7.90 -25.40
C ASN A 454 -3.48 -7.23 -24.07
N ILE A 455 -3.94 -5.99 -23.82
CA ILE A 455 -3.68 -5.31 -22.56
C ILE A 455 -4.31 -6.06 -21.39
N LEU A 456 -5.55 -6.54 -21.53
CA LEU A 456 -6.22 -7.33 -20.49
C LEU A 456 -5.43 -8.59 -20.12
N LYS A 457 -4.87 -9.28 -21.11
CA LYS A 457 -4.04 -10.48 -20.92
C LYS A 457 -2.70 -10.16 -20.27
N GLU A 458 -2.10 -9.03 -20.60
CA GLU A 458 -0.77 -8.61 -20.12
C GLU A 458 -0.80 -7.69 -18.89
N SER A 459 -1.97 -7.49 -18.28
CA SER A 459 -2.15 -6.67 -17.07
C SER A 459 -2.67 -7.48 -15.88
N PRO A 460 -1.91 -8.48 -15.38
CA PRO A 460 -2.28 -9.22 -14.18
C PRO A 460 -2.18 -8.32 -12.93
N ILE A 461 -2.40 -8.89 -11.75
CA ILE A 461 -2.14 -8.22 -10.47
C ILE A 461 -0.94 -8.85 -9.80
N SER A 462 -0.06 -8.04 -9.20
CA SER A 462 1.14 -8.57 -8.54
C SER A 462 0.79 -9.44 -7.34
N LEU A 463 1.60 -10.46 -7.06
CA LEU A 463 1.44 -11.32 -5.88
C LEU A 463 1.39 -10.49 -4.58
N TRP A 464 2.20 -9.43 -4.49
CA TRP A 464 2.18 -8.51 -3.36
C TRP A 464 0.83 -7.81 -3.19
N ASN A 465 0.24 -7.30 -4.27
CA ASN A 465 -1.08 -6.68 -4.22
C ASN A 465 -2.14 -7.73 -3.84
N THR A 466 -2.13 -8.93 -4.44
CA THR A 466 -3.05 -10.01 -4.07
C THR A 466 -2.93 -10.40 -2.59
N ALA A 467 -1.70 -10.49 -2.08
CA ALA A 467 -1.44 -10.72 -0.66
C ALA A 467 -2.00 -9.60 0.22
N LEU A 468 -1.84 -8.33 -0.18
CA LEU A 468 -2.44 -7.19 0.51
C LEU A 468 -3.98 -7.28 0.55
N GLU A 469 -4.62 -7.65 -0.55
CA GLU A 469 -6.08 -7.82 -0.61
C GLU A 469 -6.57 -8.94 0.32
N ALA A 470 -5.83 -10.05 0.39
CA ALA A 470 -6.11 -11.15 1.32
C ALA A 470 -5.86 -10.76 2.79
N HIS A 471 -4.70 -10.16 3.07
CA HIS A 471 -4.29 -9.73 4.40
C HIS A 471 -5.25 -8.70 5.00
N THR A 472 -5.85 -7.87 4.15
CA THR A 472 -6.77 -6.81 4.60
C THR A 472 -8.23 -7.25 4.59
N GLY A 473 -8.52 -8.46 4.08
CA GLY A 473 -9.86 -9.01 3.95
C GLY A 473 -10.67 -8.47 2.78
N ARG A 474 -10.16 -7.50 2.02
CA ARG A 474 -10.84 -6.92 0.85
C ARG A 474 -11.15 -7.95 -0.21
N ILE A 475 -10.32 -8.99 -0.34
CA ILE A 475 -10.61 -10.10 -1.26
C ILE A 475 -11.93 -10.82 -0.95
N PHE A 476 -12.44 -10.71 0.28
CA PHE A 476 -13.71 -11.31 0.70
C PHE A 476 -14.91 -10.37 0.56
N GLU A 477 -14.72 -9.14 0.05
CA GLU A 477 -15.81 -8.17 -0.12
C GLU A 477 -16.95 -8.73 -0.97
N HIS A 478 -16.66 -9.50 -2.02
CA HIS A 478 -17.70 -10.14 -2.83
C HIS A 478 -18.57 -11.17 -2.07
N LEU A 479 -18.12 -11.66 -0.91
CA LEU A 479 -18.85 -12.63 -0.07
C LEU A 479 -19.65 -11.96 1.04
N ILE A 480 -19.06 -10.94 1.68
CA ILE A 480 -19.60 -10.33 2.91
C ILE A 480 -19.92 -8.83 2.76
N GLY A 481 -19.79 -8.29 1.55
CA GLY A 481 -20.03 -6.89 1.24
C GLY A 481 -19.18 -5.95 2.12
N PRO A 482 -19.69 -4.76 2.50
CA PRO A 482 -18.94 -3.77 3.26
C PRO A 482 -18.50 -4.23 4.66
N PHE A 483 -19.05 -5.34 5.16
CA PHE A 483 -18.62 -5.94 6.43
C PHE A 483 -17.20 -6.51 6.38
N TYR A 484 -16.56 -6.60 5.20
CA TYR A 484 -15.14 -6.95 5.11
C TYR A 484 -14.25 -6.04 5.95
N ILE A 485 -14.66 -4.78 6.18
CA ILE A 485 -13.91 -3.83 7.02
C ILE A 485 -13.71 -4.38 8.44
N LEU A 486 -14.64 -5.21 8.93
CA LEU A 486 -14.57 -5.83 10.25
C LEU A 486 -13.70 -7.11 10.28
N TYR A 487 -13.20 -7.57 9.14
CA TYR A 487 -12.39 -8.79 9.02
C TYR A 487 -11.18 -8.77 9.96
N VAL A 488 -10.34 -7.74 9.86
CA VAL A 488 -9.13 -7.57 10.67
C VAL A 488 -9.44 -7.41 12.17
N PRO A 489 -10.30 -6.47 12.62
CA PRO A 489 -10.55 -6.29 14.05
C PRO A 489 -11.23 -7.49 14.71
N ILE A 490 -12.19 -8.15 14.04
CA ILE A 490 -12.84 -9.36 14.59
C ILE A 490 -11.83 -10.51 14.67
N ALA A 491 -11.03 -10.73 13.62
CA ALA A 491 -10.00 -11.76 13.62
C ALA A 491 -8.97 -11.51 14.74
N GLY A 492 -8.52 -10.27 14.92
CA GLY A 492 -7.59 -9.87 15.97
C GLY A 492 -8.15 -10.11 17.38
N LEU A 493 -9.40 -9.72 17.66
CA LEU A 493 -10.07 -10.01 18.93
C LEU A 493 -10.21 -11.51 19.19
N CYS A 494 -10.57 -12.29 18.17
CA CYS A 494 -10.60 -13.74 18.25
C CYS A 494 -9.21 -14.32 18.56
N LEU A 495 -8.16 -13.83 17.90
CA LEU A 495 -6.79 -14.28 18.12
C LEU A 495 -6.28 -13.97 19.52
N ILE A 496 -6.46 -12.74 20.00
CA ILE A 496 -6.11 -12.35 21.37
C ILE A 496 -6.85 -13.24 22.37
N THR A 497 -8.14 -13.50 22.15
CA THR A 497 -8.94 -14.40 22.99
C THR A 497 -8.34 -15.82 23.02
N VAL A 498 -7.95 -16.36 21.86
CA VAL A 498 -7.34 -17.70 21.76
C VAL A 498 -5.99 -17.75 22.45
N LEU A 499 -5.13 -16.75 22.24
CA LEU A 499 -3.79 -16.66 22.83
C LEU A 499 -3.87 -16.55 24.35
N LEU A 500 -4.63 -15.57 24.87
CA LEU A 500 -4.79 -15.34 26.30
C LEU A 500 -5.44 -16.56 26.98
N SER A 501 -6.50 -17.11 26.40
CA SER A 501 -7.13 -18.31 26.97
C SER A 501 -6.20 -19.52 26.97
N GLY A 502 -5.38 -19.70 25.93
CA GLY A 502 -4.34 -20.73 25.86
C GLY A 502 -3.28 -20.56 26.94
N PHE A 503 -2.78 -19.34 27.12
CA PHE A 503 -1.82 -18.98 28.17
C PHE A 503 -2.35 -19.26 29.57
N PHE A 504 -3.55 -18.78 29.89
CA PHE A 504 -4.14 -19.00 31.22
C PHE A 504 -4.45 -20.48 31.49
N LEU A 505 -4.78 -21.27 30.47
CA LEU A 505 -4.92 -22.72 30.59
C LEU A 505 -3.60 -23.40 30.93
N TRP A 506 -2.53 -23.04 30.23
CA TRP A 506 -1.19 -23.56 30.48
C TRP A 506 -0.71 -23.16 31.88
N TYR A 507 -0.80 -21.87 32.24
CA TYR A 507 -0.40 -21.34 33.53
C TYR A 507 -1.15 -22.00 34.70
N SER A 508 -2.47 -22.16 34.56
CA SER A 508 -3.31 -22.85 35.55
C SER A 508 -2.94 -24.34 35.71
N GLY A 509 -2.48 -24.98 34.63
CA GLY A 509 -1.98 -26.35 34.63
C GLY A 509 -0.58 -26.48 35.23
N TYR A 510 0.30 -25.51 35.00
CA TYR A 510 1.67 -25.50 35.52
C TYR A 510 1.72 -25.23 37.03
N LYS A 511 0.89 -24.30 37.53
CA LYS A 511 0.71 -24.06 38.98
C LYS A 511 0.21 -25.29 39.75
N LYS A 512 -0.40 -26.28 39.09
CA LYS A 512 -0.75 -27.57 39.73
C LYS A 512 0.46 -28.48 39.93
N LYS A 513 1.47 -28.42 39.07
CA LYS A 513 2.68 -29.25 39.17
C LYS A 513 3.68 -28.73 40.22
N GLY A 514 3.73 -27.42 40.44
CA GLY A 514 4.57 -26.81 41.49
C GLY A 514 4.08 -26.98 42.94
N LYS A 515 3.02 -27.78 43.18
CA LYS A 515 2.48 -28.09 44.51
C LYS A 515 2.59 -29.58 44.88
N VAL A 516 3.53 -30.31 44.28
CA VAL A 516 3.92 -31.64 44.76
C VAL A 516 5.17 -31.44 45.61
N THR A 517 4.97 -31.15 46.90
CA THR A 517 6.00 -31.42 47.91
C THR A 517 6.32 -32.91 47.88
N PRO A 518 7.59 -33.33 47.93
CA PRO A 518 7.93 -34.74 48.01
C PRO A 518 7.32 -35.32 49.30
N PRO A 519 6.77 -36.55 49.27
CA PRO A 519 6.48 -37.26 50.49
C PRO A 519 7.81 -37.46 51.24
N LYS A 520 7.82 -37.12 52.53
CA LYS A 520 8.84 -37.59 53.46
C LYS A 520 8.71 -39.09 53.64
#